data_AF-A0A7Z0NS83-F1
#
_entry.id   AF-A0A7Z0NS83-F1
#
_cell.length_a   1.000
_cell.length_b   1.000
_cell.length_c   1.000
_cell.angle_alpha   90.00
_cell.angle_beta   90.00
_cell.angle_gamma   90.00
#
_symmetry.space_group_name_H-M   'P 1'
#
loop_
_entity.id
_entity.type
_entity.pdbx_description
1 polymer ?
#
loop_
_entity_poly.entity_id
_entity_poly.type
_entity_poly.pdbx_seq_one_letter_code
_entity_poly.pdbx_strand_id
1 'polypeptide(L)'
;MTEYPWPNPRDDDPDRLRRAWPTTVQALPCGARVTGTVIARKPFGVFIRIDGMPDALGYAESTAIAHDVVPPLGTTVTGEVTWHVSLTHEVQLRLLVALQGPDASISANDVPTAAARLVHLAHTFINFANGTFQWVDLQHFRLPETADDDGALLAALIAHERFGNNYAGSDPGGDPERHGPYWRERIRPACYDPIDADAAQRHLRAWAEQLAPLPEHLRPDLEQEAYQRLRAADRVYKLRDLGPAAFHDWGGVHTEFHELVTIDRMNRILSLLVAADD
;
A
#
# COMPACT_ATOMS: atom_id res chain seq x y z
N MET A 1 -17.15 20.79 -10.62
CA MET A 1 -16.19 20.97 -11.73
C MET A 1 -15.16 19.87 -11.56
N THR A 2 -15.04 18.97 -12.54
CA THR A 2 -14.06 17.87 -12.50
C THR A 2 -12.66 18.46 -12.57
N GLU A 3 -11.95 18.47 -11.44
CA GLU A 3 -10.56 18.94 -11.35
C GLU A 3 -9.56 18.00 -12.08
N TYR A 4 -10.09 16.98 -12.77
CA TYR A 4 -9.37 16.03 -13.59
C TYR A 4 -9.92 16.03 -15.03
N PRO A 5 -9.85 17.14 -15.79
CA PRO A 5 -10.07 17.06 -17.22
C PRO A 5 -8.97 16.16 -17.78
N TRP A 6 -9.39 15.05 -18.38
CA TRP A 6 -8.55 14.14 -19.14
C TRP A 6 -7.78 14.91 -20.22
N PRO A 7 -6.47 14.69 -20.33
CA PRO A 7 -5.87 14.28 -21.58
C PRO A 7 -5.47 12.81 -21.43
N ASN A 8 -5.88 12.00 -22.39
CA ASN A 8 -5.50 10.60 -22.45
C ASN A 8 -4.03 10.57 -22.88
N PRO A 9 -3.10 9.96 -22.13
CA PRO A 9 -1.73 9.71 -22.63
C PRO A 9 -1.72 8.92 -23.94
N ARG A 10 -2.86 8.33 -24.32
CA ARG A 10 -3.13 7.66 -25.60
C ARG A 10 -3.46 8.61 -26.78
N ASP A 11 -3.45 9.93 -26.59
CA ASP A 11 -3.47 10.87 -27.72
C ASP A 11 -2.08 10.97 -28.39
N ASP A 12 -1.04 10.45 -27.74
CA ASP A 12 0.24 10.18 -28.39
C ASP A 12 0.15 8.85 -29.14
N ASP A 13 0.44 8.87 -30.45
CA ASP A 13 0.51 7.69 -31.31
C ASP A 13 1.36 6.60 -30.63
N PRO A 14 0.77 5.49 -30.14
CA PRO A 14 1.50 4.46 -29.40
C PRO A 14 2.61 3.82 -30.23
N ASP A 15 2.47 3.84 -31.56
CA ASP A 15 3.49 3.35 -32.46
C ASP A 15 4.64 4.35 -32.59
N ARG A 16 4.39 5.65 -32.45
CA ARG A 16 5.43 6.71 -32.39
C ARG A 16 6.24 6.58 -31.12
N LEU A 17 5.60 6.42 -29.95
CA LEU A 17 6.29 6.22 -28.67
C LEU A 17 7.17 4.95 -28.71
N ARG A 18 6.62 3.84 -29.23
CA ARG A 18 7.37 2.59 -29.41
C ARG A 18 8.59 2.74 -30.32
N ARG A 19 8.45 3.50 -31.43
CA ARG A 19 9.57 3.77 -32.36
C ARG A 19 10.65 4.66 -31.73
N ALA A 20 10.26 5.65 -30.92
CA ALA A 20 11.18 6.58 -30.26
C ALA A 20 11.84 6.01 -28.99
N TRP A 21 11.32 4.89 -28.46
CA TRP A 21 11.75 4.33 -27.17
C TRP A 21 13.25 4.02 -27.06
N PRO A 22 13.91 3.37 -28.05
CA PRO A 22 15.35 3.11 -27.94
C PRO A 22 16.17 4.39 -27.82
N THR A 23 15.78 5.44 -28.56
CA THR A 23 16.43 6.77 -28.50
C THR A 23 16.16 7.45 -27.15
N THR A 24 14.95 7.31 -26.61
CA THR A 24 14.57 7.85 -25.29
C THR A 24 15.42 7.22 -24.19
N VAL A 25 15.51 5.89 -24.12
CA VAL A 25 16.33 5.16 -23.13
C VAL A 25 17.81 5.52 -23.27
N GLN A 26 18.31 5.68 -24.50
CA GLN A 26 19.70 6.07 -24.73
C GLN A 26 19.99 7.51 -24.26
N ALA A 27 19.06 8.43 -24.47
CA ALA A 27 19.25 9.84 -24.13
C ALA A 27 18.97 10.17 -22.65
N LEU A 28 18.17 9.35 -21.97
CA LEU A 28 17.76 9.52 -20.57
C LEU A 28 18.15 8.32 -19.69
N PRO A 29 19.45 7.97 -19.55
CA PRO A 29 19.84 6.81 -18.74
C PRO A 29 19.44 6.97 -17.26
N CYS A 30 19.30 5.87 -16.52
CA CYS A 30 19.05 5.93 -15.08
C CYS A 30 20.12 6.77 -14.36
N GLY A 31 19.69 7.62 -13.44
CA GLY A 31 20.50 8.64 -12.77
C GLY A 31 20.62 9.98 -13.53
N ALA A 32 20.12 10.07 -14.76
CA ALA A 32 20.08 11.33 -15.50
C ALA A 32 19.12 12.32 -14.83
N ARG A 33 19.53 13.59 -14.75
CA ARG A 33 18.66 14.69 -14.31
C ARG A 33 17.90 15.26 -15.49
N VAL A 34 16.61 15.49 -15.29
CA VAL A 34 15.69 16.02 -16.30
C VAL A 34 14.90 17.19 -15.73
N THR A 35 14.55 18.14 -16.59
CA THR A 35 13.52 19.14 -16.32
C THR A 35 12.31 18.84 -17.18
N GLY A 36 11.13 19.22 -16.70
CA GLY A 36 9.92 19.07 -17.46
C GLY A 36 8.73 19.77 -16.83
N THR A 37 7.62 19.78 -17.56
CA THR A 37 6.38 20.43 -17.13
C THR A 37 5.34 19.40 -16.75
N VAL A 38 4.66 19.59 -15.61
CA VAL A 38 3.55 18.72 -15.19
C VAL A 38 2.36 18.91 -16.14
N ILE A 39 2.02 17.87 -16.89
CA ILE A 39 0.94 17.87 -17.88
C ILE A 39 -0.31 17.12 -17.44
N ALA A 40 -0.19 16.22 -16.47
CA ALA A 40 -1.33 15.58 -15.82
C ALA A 40 -1.02 15.28 -14.35
N ARG A 41 -2.06 15.38 -13.52
CA ARG A 41 -2.05 14.95 -12.13
C ARG A 41 -3.02 13.79 -11.99
N LYS A 42 -2.59 12.73 -11.32
CA LYS A 42 -3.42 11.60 -10.94
C LYS A 42 -3.31 11.38 -9.43
N PRO A 43 -4.27 10.65 -8.84
CA PRO A 43 -4.16 10.19 -7.46
C PRO A 43 -2.79 9.55 -7.15
N PHE A 44 -2.23 8.79 -8.09
CA PHE A 44 -1.01 8.01 -7.92
C PHE A 44 0.30 8.74 -8.31
N GLY A 45 0.25 9.96 -8.85
CA GLY A 45 1.47 10.66 -9.27
C GLY A 45 1.23 11.77 -10.29
N VAL A 46 2.33 12.27 -10.86
CA VAL A 46 2.31 13.29 -11.90
C VAL A 46 2.96 12.80 -13.17
N PHE A 47 2.36 13.20 -14.29
CA PHE A 47 2.93 13.01 -15.61
C PHE A 47 3.60 14.30 -16.06
N ILE A 48 4.82 14.15 -16.57
CA ILE A 48 5.73 15.22 -16.90
C ILE A 48 6.10 15.09 -18.36
N ARG A 49 5.94 16.19 -19.11
CA ARG A 49 6.56 16.31 -20.43
C ARG A 49 8.02 16.72 -20.23
N ILE A 50 8.95 15.86 -20.62
CA ILE A 50 10.39 16.08 -20.44
C ILE A 50 10.89 17.06 -21.49
N ASP A 51 11.62 18.10 -21.07
CA ASP A 51 12.12 19.14 -21.97
C ASP A 51 13.11 18.55 -22.98
N GLY A 52 12.97 18.94 -24.25
CA GLY A 52 13.81 18.43 -25.35
C GLY A 52 13.50 16.98 -25.79
N MET A 53 12.58 16.29 -25.11
CA MET A 53 12.16 14.92 -25.42
C MET A 53 10.65 14.85 -25.63
N PRO A 54 10.14 15.31 -26.79
CA PRO A 54 8.69 15.41 -27.04
C PRO A 54 7.97 14.06 -27.05
N ASP A 55 8.71 12.97 -27.28
CA ASP A 55 8.19 11.59 -27.33
C ASP A 55 8.47 10.81 -26.03
N ALA A 56 8.94 11.48 -24.97
CA ALA A 56 9.18 10.87 -23.67
C ALA A 56 8.17 11.35 -22.63
N LEU A 57 7.43 10.40 -22.06
CA LEU A 57 6.52 10.65 -20.95
C LEU A 57 7.22 10.32 -19.63
N GLY A 58 7.48 11.35 -18.83
CA GLY A 58 7.97 11.19 -17.47
C GLY A 58 6.83 10.88 -16.52
N TYR A 59 7.01 9.92 -15.63
CA TYR A 59 6.08 9.62 -14.56
C TYR A 59 6.81 9.70 -13.22
N ALA A 60 6.38 10.61 -12.36
CA ALA A 60 6.84 10.65 -10.98
C ALA A 60 5.70 10.20 -10.07
N GLU A 61 5.93 9.10 -9.36
CA GLU A 61 5.04 8.65 -8.30
C GLU A 61 4.97 9.71 -7.21
N SER A 62 3.80 9.90 -6.61
CA SER A 62 3.60 10.87 -5.53
C SER A 62 4.56 10.64 -4.37
N THR A 63 4.91 9.38 -4.09
CA THR A 63 5.89 8.94 -3.07
C THR A 63 7.34 9.34 -3.40
N ALA A 64 7.64 9.62 -4.67
CA ALA A 64 8.93 10.10 -5.13
C ALA A 64 9.01 11.64 -5.19
N ILE A 65 7.99 12.34 -4.68
CA ILE A 65 7.93 13.79 -4.52
C ILE A 65 8.24 14.10 -3.07
N ALA A 66 9.44 14.61 -2.81
CA ALA A 66 9.97 14.73 -1.45
C ALA A 66 9.29 15.78 -0.54
N HIS A 67 8.13 16.35 -0.93
CA HIS A 67 7.25 17.13 -0.07
C HIS A 67 5.79 16.76 -0.41
N ASP A 68 4.92 16.78 0.59
CA ASP A 68 3.48 16.45 0.59
C ASP A 68 2.60 17.27 -0.39
N VAL A 69 3.21 17.96 -1.35
CA VAL A 69 2.56 18.82 -2.33
C VAL A 69 2.84 18.28 -3.73
N VAL A 70 1.86 17.58 -4.29
CA VAL A 70 1.83 17.23 -5.72
C VAL A 70 1.88 18.52 -6.55
N PRO A 71 2.91 18.74 -7.39
CA PRO A 71 3.07 19.99 -8.11
C PRO A 71 1.85 20.29 -8.99
N PRO A 72 1.36 21.54 -9.05
CA PRO A 72 0.22 21.92 -9.87
C PRO A 72 0.45 21.65 -11.37
N LEU A 73 -0.64 21.46 -12.13
CA LEU A 73 -0.57 21.41 -13.60
C LEU A 73 0.12 22.66 -14.17
N GLY A 74 0.97 22.47 -15.17
CA GLY A 74 1.76 23.54 -15.78
C GLY A 74 3.02 23.95 -15.00
N THR A 75 3.26 23.36 -13.83
CA THR A 75 4.47 23.66 -13.03
C THR A 75 5.69 22.97 -13.61
N THR A 76 6.81 23.70 -13.70
CA THR A 76 8.11 23.13 -14.05
C THR A 76 8.71 22.42 -12.86
N VAL A 77 9.19 21.20 -13.08
CA VAL A 77 9.79 20.33 -12.06
C VAL A 77 11.13 19.80 -12.54
N THR A 78 12.00 19.47 -11.59
CA THR A 78 13.26 18.77 -11.83
C THR A 78 13.17 17.37 -11.23
N GLY A 79 13.60 16.36 -11.97
CA GLY A 79 13.61 14.98 -11.51
C GLY A 79 14.88 14.23 -11.92
N GLU A 80 15.04 13.05 -11.35
CA GLU A 80 16.07 12.08 -11.68
C GLU A 80 15.42 10.82 -12.24
N VAL A 81 15.94 10.30 -13.35
CA VAL A 81 15.45 9.05 -13.95
C VAL A 81 15.79 7.88 -13.05
N THR A 82 14.77 7.19 -12.54
CA THR A 82 14.96 6.01 -11.68
C THR A 82 14.88 4.72 -12.49
N TRP A 83 13.97 4.66 -13.47
CA TRP A 83 13.69 3.43 -14.20
C TRP A 83 13.01 3.69 -15.55
N HIS A 84 13.00 2.66 -16.40
CA HIS A 84 12.35 2.66 -17.71
C HIS A 84 11.31 1.52 -17.78
N VAL A 85 10.04 1.85 -17.97
CA VAL A 85 8.96 0.85 -18.02
C VAL A 85 8.71 0.45 -19.47
N SER A 86 9.35 -0.62 -19.93
CA SER A 86 9.25 -1.09 -21.33
C SER A 86 7.84 -1.50 -21.76
N LEU A 87 6.94 -1.82 -20.82
CA LEU A 87 5.56 -2.19 -21.13
C LEU A 87 4.70 -0.97 -21.52
N THR A 88 4.92 0.16 -20.86
CA THR A 88 4.14 1.40 -21.06
C THR A 88 4.92 2.49 -21.81
N HIS A 89 6.22 2.30 -22.03
CA HIS A 89 7.16 3.27 -22.61
C HIS A 89 7.24 4.58 -21.79
N GLU A 90 7.15 4.44 -20.46
CA GLU A 90 7.23 5.54 -19.50
C GLU A 90 8.61 5.59 -18.83
N VAL A 91 9.10 6.81 -18.63
CA VAL A 91 10.34 7.07 -17.88
C VAL A 91 9.95 7.38 -16.43
N GLN A 92 10.27 6.49 -15.49
CA GLN A 92 10.05 6.77 -14.07
C GLN A 92 11.06 7.79 -13.55
N LEU A 93 10.53 8.74 -12.78
CA LEU A 93 11.27 9.85 -12.21
C LEU A 93 11.08 9.93 -10.70
N ARG A 94 12.13 10.34 -9.99
CA ARG A 94 12.04 10.88 -8.64
C ARG A 94 12.16 12.40 -8.71
N LEU A 95 11.23 13.16 -8.12
CA LEU A 95 11.31 14.62 -8.11
C LEU A 95 12.27 15.11 -7.03
N LEU A 96 13.09 16.10 -7.40
CA LEU A 96 14.05 16.74 -6.50
C LEU A 96 13.42 18.05 -5.99
N VAL A 97 13.34 18.23 -4.66
CA VAL A 97 12.69 19.40 -4.02
C VAL A 97 13.36 20.71 -4.45
N ALA A 98 12.54 21.72 -4.79
CA ALA A 98 12.96 23.11 -4.78
C ALA A 98 12.90 23.65 -3.34
N LEU A 99 14.04 23.71 -2.65
CA LEU A 99 14.15 24.28 -1.30
C LEU A 99 13.66 25.74 -1.27
N GLN A 100 12.74 26.13 -0.37
CA GLN A 100 12.75 27.37 0.45
C GLN A 100 11.71 27.38 1.62
N GLY A 101 12.18 27.47 2.88
CA GLY A 101 11.55 28.20 4.02
C GLY A 101 10.86 27.40 5.17
N PRO A 102 10.89 27.85 6.46
CA PRO A 102 11.16 26.96 7.61
C PRO A 102 10.09 26.84 8.73
N ASP A 103 10.35 25.84 9.60
CA ASP A 103 9.98 25.61 11.01
C ASP A 103 8.55 25.17 11.41
N ALA A 104 8.48 23.97 12.01
CA ALA A 104 7.75 23.74 13.27
C ALA A 104 8.30 22.49 13.99
N SER A 105 8.76 22.70 15.22
CA SER A 105 9.19 21.69 16.18
C SER A 105 7.99 20.97 16.81
N ILE A 106 8.13 19.66 17.09
CA ILE A 106 7.18 18.92 17.94
C ILE A 106 7.91 18.38 19.17
N SER A 107 7.34 18.74 20.32
CA SER A 107 7.74 18.36 21.67
C SER A 107 7.61 16.85 21.91
N ALA A 108 8.66 16.24 22.43
CA ALA A 108 8.63 14.92 23.04
C ALA A 108 7.95 15.00 24.41
N ASN A 109 6.93 14.17 24.65
CA ASN A 109 6.75 13.39 25.88
C ASN A 109 5.41 12.64 25.84
N ASP A 110 5.50 11.33 25.59
CA ASP A 110 4.83 10.32 26.39
C ASP A 110 5.51 8.98 26.09
N VAL A 111 6.13 8.37 27.10
CA VAL A 111 6.72 7.03 27.00
C VAL A 111 5.68 6.05 27.53
N PRO A 112 5.06 5.19 26.70
CA PRO A 112 4.25 4.10 27.23
C PRO A 112 5.18 3.04 27.81
N THR A 113 4.84 2.64 29.03
CA THR A 113 5.23 1.42 29.75
C THR A 113 5.52 0.26 28.79
N ALA A 114 6.63 -0.46 29.02
CA ALA A 114 7.17 -1.54 28.18
C ALA A 114 6.07 -2.41 27.50
N ALA A 115 5.63 -1.98 26.32
CA ALA A 115 4.63 -2.70 25.54
C ALA A 115 5.25 -4.02 25.08
N ALA A 116 4.45 -5.08 25.11
CA ALA A 116 4.75 -6.36 24.48
C ALA A 116 5.41 -6.11 23.11
N ARG A 117 6.69 -6.45 22.95
CA ARG A 117 7.39 -6.23 21.68
C ARG A 117 7.16 -7.44 20.77
N LEU A 118 6.32 -7.26 19.75
CA LEU A 118 6.20 -8.23 18.66
C LEU A 118 7.47 -8.21 17.80
N VAL A 119 7.89 -9.39 17.35
CA VAL A 119 9.02 -9.55 16.44
C VAL A 119 8.50 -10.08 15.12
N HIS A 120 8.64 -9.30 14.04
CA HIS A 120 8.28 -9.74 12.69
C HIS A 120 9.08 -10.98 12.29
N LEU A 121 8.39 -11.96 11.70
CA LEU A 121 8.93 -13.27 11.32
C LEU A 121 9.00 -13.43 9.82
N ALA A 122 7.88 -13.14 9.17
CA ALA A 122 7.67 -13.44 7.77
C ALA A 122 6.52 -12.60 7.21
N HIS A 123 6.54 -12.46 5.90
CA HIS A 123 5.55 -11.76 5.11
C HIS A 123 5.21 -12.64 3.91
N THR A 124 3.92 -12.85 3.66
CA THR A 124 3.40 -13.57 2.51
C THR A 124 2.40 -12.68 1.78
N PHE A 125 2.49 -12.61 0.46
CA PHE A 125 1.54 -11.89 -0.37
C PHE A 125 1.02 -12.82 -1.48
N ILE A 126 -0.29 -12.97 -1.58
CA ILE A 126 -0.97 -13.86 -2.53
C ILE A 126 -1.82 -12.99 -3.45
N ASN A 127 -1.36 -12.76 -4.67
CA ASN A 127 -2.13 -12.08 -5.70
C ASN A 127 -2.93 -13.10 -6.52
N PHE A 128 -4.23 -12.88 -6.72
CA PHE A 128 -5.05 -13.87 -7.43
C PHE A 128 -4.77 -13.90 -8.94
N ALA A 129 -4.25 -12.80 -9.49
CA ALA A 129 -3.79 -12.66 -10.88
C ALA A 129 -4.78 -13.18 -11.94
N ASN A 130 -6.08 -13.16 -11.64
CA ASN A 130 -7.17 -13.68 -12.49
C ASN A 130 -8.08 -12.56 -13.02
N GLY A 131 -7.64 -11.30 -12.93
CA GLY A 131 -8.39 -10.12 -13.37
C GLY A 131 -9.45 -9.62 -12.38
N THR A 132 -9.56 -10.21 -11.20
CA THR A 132 -10.44 -9.74 -10.11
C THR A 132 -9.80 -8.67 -9.22
N PHE A 133 -8.48 -8.46 -9.37
CA PHE A 133 -7.67 -7.58 -8.52
C PHE A 133 -7.66 -7.96 -7.03
N GLN A 134 -8.18 -9.13 -6.66
CA GLN A 134 -8.18 -9.62 -5.29
C GLN A 134 -6.80 -10.13 -4.87
N TRP A 135 -6.42 -9.84 -3.63
CA TRP A 135 -5.17 -10.29 -3.03
C TRP A 135 -5.29 -10.49 -1.51
N VAL A 136 -4.37 -11.27 -0.95
CA VAL A 136 -4.23 -11.46 0.50
C VAL A 136 -2.80 -11.16 0.94
N ASP A 137 -2.63 -10.28 1.92
CA ASP A 137 -1.38 -9.95 2.59
C ASP A 137 -1.36 -10.54 4.00
N LEU A 138 -0.28 -11.22 4.37
CA LEU A 138 -0.10 -11.80 5.70
C LEU A 138 1.24 -11.37 6.30
N GLN A 139 1.18 -10.82 7.51
CA GLN A 139 2.34 -10.53 8.34
C GLN A 139 2.33 -11.45 9.57
N HIS A 140 3.45 -12.11 9.83
CA HIS A 140 3.60 -12.99 10.99
C HIS A 140 4.54 -12.39 12.03
N PHE A 141 4.16 -12.51 13.30
CA PHE A 141 4.90 -11.98 14.43
C PHE A 141 5.03 -13.03 15.53
N ARG A 142 6.16 -13.02 16.23
CA ARG A 142 6.36 -13.82 17.43
C ARG A 142 5.72 -13.13 18.63
N LEU A 143 4.94 -13.90 19.40
CA LEU A 143 4.38 -13.47 20.68
C LEU A 143 5.46 -13.36 21.78
N PRO A 144 5.42 -12.33 22.64
CA PRO A 144 6.24 -12.25 23.85
C PRO A 144 6.02 -13.45 24.80
N GLU A 145 6.94 -13.66 25.75
CA GLU A 145 6.86 -14.81 26.68
C GLU A 145 5.67 -14.73 27.64
N THR A 146 5.23 -13.52 27.99
CA THR A 146 4.13 -13.26 28.93
C THR A 146 2.94 -12.59 28.23
N ALA A 147 2.51 -13.19 27.11
CA ALA A 147 1.50 -12.65 26.20
C ALA A 147 0.07 -13.15 26.53
N ASP A 148 -0.43 -12.84 27.71
CA ASP A 148 -1.75 -13.31 28.16
C ASP A 148 -2.90 -12.37 27.79
N ASP A 149 -2.62 -11.06 27.63
CA ASP A 149 -3.61 -10.03 27.32
C ASP A 149 -3.69 -9.76 25.81
N ASP A 150 -4.80 -10.17 25.18
CA ASP A 150 -5.08 -9.92 23.76
C ASP A 150 -5.13 -8.42 23.42
N GLY A 151 -5.64 -7.58 24.32
CA GLY A 151 -5.72 -6.13 24.11
C GLY A 151 -4.33 -5.50 24.02
N ALA A 152 -3.40 -5.94 24.86
CA ALA A 152 -2.00 -5.54 24.81
C ALA A 152 -1.30 -6.04 23.53
N LEU A 153 -1.63 -7.24 23.05
CA LEU A 153 -1.10 -7.78 21.79
C LEU A 153 -1.60 -7.02 20.57
N LEU A 154 -2.89 -6.67 20.53
CA LEU A 154 -3.46 -5.82 19.48
C LEU A 154 -2.84 -4.41 19.52
N ALA A 155 -2.65 -3.83 20.71
CA ALA A 155 -1.97 -2.54 20.85
C ALA A 155 -0.52 -2.61 20.33
N ALA A 156 0.20 -3.68 20.66
CA ALA A 156 1.56 -3.92 20.16
C ALA A 156 1.60 -4.09 18.64
N LEU A 157 0.63 -4.80 18.06
CA LEU A 157 0.49 -4.92 16.60
C LEU A 157 0.26 -3.55 15.97
N ILE A 158 -0.74 -2.80 16.45
CA ILE A 158 -1.08 -1.47 15.94
C ILE A 158 0.11 -0.52 16.07
N ALA A 159 0.98 -0.67 17.07
CA ALA A 159 2.18 0.15 17.26
C ALA A 159 3.41 -0.34 16.47
N HIS A 160 3.37 -1.54 15.90
CA HIS A 160 4.50 -2.11 15.16
C HIS A 160 4.73 -1.40 13.82
N GLU A 161 5.98 -1.19 13.39
CA GLU A 161 6.28 -0.48 12.13
C GLU A 161 5.57 -1.10 10.92
N ARG A 162 5.59 -2.44 10.81
CA ARG A 162 4.92 -3.22 9.75
C ARG A 162 3.39 -3.08 9.69
N PHE A 163 2.76 -2.53 10.73
CA PHE A 163 1.36 -2.18 10.67
C PHE A 163 1.12 -0.93 9.82
N GLY A 164 2.10 -0.04 9.66
CA GLY A 164 1.97 1.12 8.79
C GLY A 164 1.99 0.75 7.31
N ASN A 165 0.82 0.47 6.72
CA ASN A 165 0.68 0.13 5.31
C ASN A 165 -0.71 0.54 4.80
N ASN A 166 -0.76 1.51 3.88
CA ASN A 166 -2.01 1.98 3.29
C ASN A 166 -2.60 1.02 2.24
N TYR A 167 -1.86 -0.03 1.85
CA TYR A 167 -2.24 -1.00 0.82
C TYR A 167 -2.57 -0.42 -0.56
N ALA A 168 -2.28 0.86 -0.79
CA ALA A 168 -2.48 1.58 -2.04
C ALA A 168 -1.16 1.77 -2.82
N GLY A 169 -0.26 0.78 -2.78
CA GLY A 169 1.02 0.77 -3.52
C GLY A 169 2.26 1.18 -2.72
N SER A 170 2.18 1.27 -1.39
CA SER A 170 3.37 1.47 -0.52
C SER A 170 3.99 0.13 -0.09
N ASP A 171 5.30 0.11 0.15
CA ASP A 171 5.96 -1.03 0.79
C ASP A 171 5.42 -1.20 2.24
N PRO A 172 5.25 -2.44 2.74
CA PRO A 172 4.82 -2.66 4.12
C PRO A 172 5.74 -2.00 5.16
N GLY A 173 5.17 -1.18 6.04
CA GLY A 173 5.91 -0.39 7.02
C GLY A 173 6.42 0.96 6.50
N GLY A 174 6.17 1.28 5.23
CA GLY A 174 6.53 2.55 4.61
C GLY A 174 5.57 3.70 4.91
N ASP A 175 4.40 3.44 5.51
CA ASP A 175 3.39 4.47 5.82
C ASP A 175 3.02 4.44 7.31
N PRO A 176 3.79 5.08 8.20
CA PRO A 176 3.60 4.97 9.63
C PRO A 176 2.29 5.58 10.13
N GLU A 177 1.63 6.44 9.35
CA GLU A 177 0.42 7.18 9.75
C GLU A 177 -0.87 6.50 9.29
N ARG A 178 -0.80 5.54 8.37
CA ARG A 178 -1.96 4.94 7.70
C ARG A 178 -1.94 3.42 7.77
N HIS A 179 -3.13 2.81 7.82
CA HIS A 179 -3.29 1.37 7.70
C HIS A 179 -4.58 1.02 6.98
N GLY A 180 -4.46 0.24 5.90
CA GLY A 180 -5.61 -0.05 5.04
C GLY A 180 -6.25 1.25 4.60
N PRO A 181 -7.59 1.41 4.75
CA PRO A 181 -8.25 2.65 4.39
C PRO A 181 -8.18 3.73 5.47
N TYR A 182 -7.70 3.43 6.69
CA TYR A 182 -7.88 4.28 7.86
C TYR A 182 -6.61 5.02 8.27
N TRP A 183 -6.77 6.22 8.84
CA TRP A 183 -5.72 6.81 9.65
C TRP A 183 -5.39 5.85 10.80
N ARG A 184 -4.12 5.48 10.95
CA ARG A 184 -3.67 4.53 11.99
C ARG A 184 -4.05 5.00 13.38
N GLU A 185 -4.05 6.31 13.62
CA GLU A 185 -4.51 6.91 14.87
C GLU A 185 -6.00 6.69 15.18
N ARG A 186 -6.80 6.18 14.23
CA ARG A 186 -8.21 5.83 14.46
C ARG A 186 -8.40 4.34 14.73
N ILE A 187 -7.38 3.52 14.53
CA ILE A 187 -7.41 2.09 14.84
C ILE A 187 -6.95 1.89 16.29
N ARG A 188 -7.78 1.23 17.07
CA ARG A 188 -7.54 0.92 18.48
C ARG A 188 -7.86 -0.56 18.73
N PRO A 189 -7.31 -1.19 19.79
CA PRO A 189 -7.67 -2.57 20.12
C PRO A 189 -9.19 -2.80 20.21
N ALA A 190 -9.96 -1.83 20.71
CA ALA A 190 -11.42 -1.90 20.80
C ALA A 190 -12.16 -1.92 19.45
N CYS A 191 -11.48 -1.58 18.35
CA CYS A 191 -12.03 -1.67 16.99
C CYS A 191 -12.10 -3.13 16.50
N TYR A 192 -11.36 -4.03 17.14
CA TYR A 192 -11.30 -5.44 16.78
C TYR A 192 -12.37 -6.22 17.52
N ASP A 193 -13.31 -6.79 16.77
CA ASP A 193 -14.35 -7.66 17.30
C ASP A 193 -13.87 -9.11 17.33
N PRO A 194 -14.05 -9.86 18.44
CA PRO A 194 -13.80 -11.28 18.43
C PRO A 194 -14.74 -11.98 17.45
N ILE A 195 -14.20 -12.88 16.65
CA ILE A 195 -14.95 -13.68 15.68
C ILE A 195 -14.57 -15.14 15.84
N ASP A 196 -15.54 -16.03 15.64
CA ASP A 196 -15.30 -17.46 15.60
C ASP A 196 -14.41 -17.84 14.40
N ALA A 197 -13.52 -18.82 14.59
CA ALA A 197 -12.56 -19.23 13.56
C ALA A 197 -13.24 -19.76 12.28
N ASP A 198 -14.31 -20.55 12.42
CA ASP A 198 -15.07 -21.07 11.27
C ASP A 198 -15.84 -19.94 10.58
N ALA A 199 -16.37 -18.99 11.35
CA ALA A 199 -17.01 -17.80 10.79
C ALA A 199 -16.01 -16.93 10.00
N ALA A 200 -14.80 -16.69 10.54
CA ALA A 200 -13.75 -15.93 9.87
C ALA A 200 -13.27 -16.63 8.58
N GLN A 201 -13.07 -17.95 8.62
CA GLN A 201 -12.71 -18.73 7.43
C GLN A 201 -13.80 -18.66 6.36
N ARG A 202 -15.07 -18.81 6.75
CA ARG A 202 -16.21 -18.74 5.82
C ARG A 202 -16.32 -17.36 5.19
N HIS A 203 -16.12 -16.30 5.97
CA HIS A 203 -16.08 -14.93 5.50
C HIS A 203 -15.00 -14.73 4.43
N LEU A 204 -13.75 -15.13 4.74
CA LEU A 204 -12.64 -14.98 3.80
C LEU A 204 -12.83 -15.81 2.52
N ARG A 205 -13.34 -17.03 2.61
CA ARG A 205 -13.62 -17.88 1.44
C ARG A 205 -14.72 -17.29 0.55
N ALA A 206 -15.80 -16.80 1.17
CA ALA A 206 -16.90 -16.19 0.44
C ALA A 206 -16.42 -14.97 -0.36
N TRP A 207 -15.59 -14.13 0.25
CA TRP A 207 -14.95 -13.01 -0.43
C TRP A 207 -14.01 -13.48 -1.55
N ALA A 208 -13.13 -14.44 -1.28
CA ALA A 208 -12.12 -14.89 -2.24
C ALA A 208 -12.71 -15.51 -3.54
N GLU A 209 -13.92 -16.06 -3.47
CA GLU A 209 -14.63 -16.63 -4.62
C GLU A 209 -15.79 -15.74 -5.11
N GLN A 210 -15.91 -14.50 -4.61
CA GLN A 210 -17.04 -13.59 -4.87
C GLN A 210 -17.11 -13.14 -6.33
N LEU A 211 -15.97 -12.81 -6.94
CA LEU A 211 -15.91 -12.25 -8.29
C LEU A 211 -15.64 -13.31 -9.36
N ALA A 212 -14.86 -14.34 -9.02
CA ALA A 212 -14.56 -15.47 -9.88
C ALA A 212 -14.14 -16.69 -9.05
N PRO A 213 -14.22 -17.92 -9.59
CA PRO A 213 -13.66 -19.09 -8.94
C PRO A 213 -12.16 -18.91 -8.63
N LEU A 214 -11.73 -19.37 -7.45
CA LEU A 214 -10.34 -19.31 -7.04
C LEU A 214 -9.46 -20.16 -7.99
N PRO A 215 -8.35 -19.60 -8.53
CA PRO A 215 -7.42 -20.37 -9.36
C PRO A 215 -6.87 -21.60 -8.62
N GLU A 216 -6.90 -22.76 -9.27
CA GLU A 216 -6.51 -24.04 -8.65
C GLU A 216 -5.09 -24.03 -8.05
N HIS A 217 -4.17 -23.31 -8.69
CA HIS A 217 -2.79 -23.20 -8.22
C HIS A 217 -2.65 -22.41 -6.91
N LEU A 218 -3.60 -21.55 -6.56
CA LEU A 218 -3.59 -20.76 -5.32
C LEU A 218 -4.27 -21.46 -4.15
N ARG A 219 -5.06 -22.52 -4.42
CA ARG A 219 -5.77 -23.25 -3.36
C ARG A 219 -4.84 -23.77 -2.27
N PRO A 220 -3.68 -24.40 -2.57
CA PRO A 220 -2.77 -24.88 -1.52
C PRO A 220 -2.20 -23.74 -0.67
N ASP A 221 -1.80 -22.64 -1.32
CA ASP A 221 -1.21 -21.49 -0.63
C ASP A 221 -2.22 -20.80 0.29
N LEU A 222 -3.45 -20.54 -0.17
CA LEU A 222 -4.50 -19.99 0.69
C LEU A 222 -4.93 -20.96 1.79
N GLU A 223 -4.94 -22.26 1.52
CA GLU A 223 -5.23 -23.27 2.54
C GLU A 223 -4.19 -23.25 3.66
N GLN A 224 -2.91 -23.25 3.31
CA GLN A 224 -1.81 -23.25 4.27
C GLN A 224 -1.67 -21.89 4.98
N GLU A 225 -1.61 -20.81 4.21
CA GLU A 225 -1.24 -19.49 4.69
C GLU A 225 -2.38 -18.78 5.41
N ALA A 226 -3.63 -18.93 4.96
CA ALA A 226 -4.77 -18.26 5.58
C ALA A 226 -5.67 -19.23 6.37
N TYR A 227 -6.25 -20.23 5.69
CA TYR A 227 -7.35 -21.01 6.26
C TYR A 227 -6.92 -21.93 7.41
N GLN A 228 -5.77 -22.60 7.30
CA GLN A 228 -5.23 -23.43 8.39
C GLN A 228 -4.90 -22.59 9.62
N ARG A 229 -4.35 -21.38 9.43
CA ARG A 229 -3.99 -20.49 10.54
C ARG A 229 -5.22 -19.95 11.26
N LEU A 230 -6.29 -19.64 10.54
CA LEU A 230 -7.57 -19.27 11.17
C LEU A 230 -8.10 -20.41 12.05
N ARG A 231 -8.02 -21.66 11.59
CA ARG A 231 -8.47 -22.83 12.37
C ARG A 231 -7.58 -23.18 13.56
N ALA A 232 -6.27 -22.94 13.44
CA ALA A 232 -5.31 -23.26 14.50
C ALA A 232 -5.27 -22.20 15.61
N ALA A 233 -5.78 -21.00 15.37
CA ALA A 233 -5.71 -19.89 16.31
C ALA A 233 -6.58 -20.13 17.56
N ASP A 234 -6.07 -19.74 18.73
CA ASP A 234 -6.86 -19.72 19.96
C ASP A 234 -7.92 -18.60 19.92
N ARG A 235 -7.59 -17.50 19.25
CA ARG A 235 -8.41 -16.30 19.11
C ARG A 235 -8.28 -15.71 17.72
N VAL A 236 -9.41 -15.28 17.18
CA VAL A 236 -9.49 -14.53 15.92
C VAL A 236 -10.25 -13.24 16.18
N TYR A 237 -9.72 -12.15 15.64
CA TYR A 237 -10.28 -10.82 15.73
C TYR A 237 -10.48 -10.26 14.34
N LYS A 238 -11.59 -9.54 14.12
CA LYS A 238 -11.88 -8.84 12.86
C LYS A 238 -11.90 -7.34 13.11
N LEU A 239 -11.18 -6.57 12.28
CA LEU A 239 -11.35 -5.13 12.30
C LEU A 239 -12.76 -4.79 11.80
N ARG A 240 -13.53 -4.08 12.60
CA ARG A 240 -14.84 -3.58 12.16
C ARG A 240 -14.68 -2.44 11.16
N ASP A 241 -15.73 -2.17 10.40
CA ASP A 241 -15.84 -0.95 9.61
C ASP A 241 -15.87 0.28 10.55
N LEU A 242 -14.87 1.16 10.41
CA LEU A 242 -14.75 2.39 11.21
C LEU A 242 -15.49 3.58 10.56
N GLY A 243 -15.98 3.37 9.35
CA GLY A 243 -16.71 4.33 8.54
C GLY A 243 -15.82 5.40 7.91
N PRO A 244 -16.40 6.21 6.99
CA PRO A 244 -15.65 7.18 6.20
C PRO A 244 -14.95 8.28 7.01
N ALA A 245 -15.41 8.56 8.23
CA ALA A 245 -14.79 9.55 9.11
C ALA A 245 -13.42 9.12 9.66
N ALA A 246 -13.09 7.84 9.55
CA ALA A 246 -11.78 7.30 9.90
C ALA A 246 -10.86 7.15 8.68
N PHE A 247 -11.36 7.36 7.46
CA PHE A 247 -10.56 7.21 6.25
C PHE A 247 -9.46 8.27 6.15
N HIS A 248 -8.31 7.87 5.62
CA HIS A 248 -7.34 8.81 5.09
C HIS A 248 -7.65 9.17 3.64
N ASP A 249 -6.80 10.00 3.05
CA ASP A 249 -7.01 10.59 1.73
C ASP A 249 -7.12 9.57 0.57
N TRP A 250 -6.73 8.31 0.82
CA TRP A 250 -6.82 7.18 -0.11
C TRP A 250 -7.73 6.06 0.40
N GLY A 251 -8.48 6.27 1.48
CA GLY A 251 -9.24 5.22 2.14
C GLY A 251 -10.38 4.61 1.32
N GLY A 252 -10.71 5.19 0.16
CA GLY A 252 -11.71 4.66 -0.77
C GLY A 252 -11.11 3.98 -2.01
N VAL A 253 -9.82 3.67 -2.04
CA VAL A 253 -9.19 3.00 -3.19
C VAL A 253 -9.66 1.55 -3.31
N HIS A 254 -9.69 0.82 -2.20
CA HIS A 254 -10.20 -0.54 -2.16
C HIS A 254 -11.74 -0.56 -2.18
N THR A 255 -12.33 -1.46 -2.96
CA THR A 255 -13.79 -1.66 -2.96
C THR A 255 -14.20 -2.41 -1.70
N GLU A 256 -13.44 -3.44 -1.34
CA GLU A 256 -13.59 -4.17 -0.10
C GLU A 256 -12.26 -4.26 0.65
N PHE A 257 -12.32 -4.13 1.99
CA PHE A 257 -11.17 -4.27 2.87
C PHE A 257 -11.53 -5.14 4.07
N HIS A 258 -10.83 -6.27 4.22
CA HIS A 258 -11.06 -7.23 5.29
C HIS A 258 -9.77 -7.47 6.06
N GLU A 259 -9.79 -7.19 7.36
CA GLU A 259 -8.64 -7.43 8.21
C GLU A 259 -9.00 -8.38 9.36
N LEU A 260 -8.16 -9.40 9.52
CA LEU A 260 -8.24 -10.42 10.57
C LEU A 260 -6.91 -10.49 11.31
N VAL A 261 -6.98 -10.62 12.64
CA VAL A 261 -5.81 -10.89 13.48
C VAL A 261 -6.01 -12.25 14.15
N THR A 262 -5.03 -13.14 14.01
CA THR A 262 -5.01 -14.43 14.70
C THR A 262 -3.99 -14.42 15.83
N ILE A 263 -4.32 -15.07 16.94
CA ILE A 263 -3.41 -15.31 18.06
C ILE A 263 -3.37 -16.81 18.30
N ASP A 264 -2.21 -17.40 18.06
CA ASP A 264 -1.87 -18.79 18.33
C ASP A 264 -0.78 -18.82 19.42
N ARG A 265 -1.20 -19.06 20.66
CA ARG A 265 -0.36 -19.13 21.85
C ARG A 265 0.45 -20.41 21.89
N MET A 266 -0.06 -21.50 21.33
CA MET A 266 0.64 -22.79 21.29
C MET A 266 1.93 -22.67 20.45
N ASN A 267 1.82 -22.10 19.26
CA ASN A 267 2.97 -21.85 18.36
C ASN A 267 3.63 -20.50 18.59
N ARG A 268 3.06 -19.67 19.47
CA ARG A 268 3.52 -18.31 19.82
C ARG A 268 3.59 -17.36 18.61
N ILE A 269 2.57 -17.41 17.76
CA ILE A 269 2.46 -16.61 16.55
C ILE A 269 1.22 -15.73 16.63
N LEU A 270 1.39 -14.45 16.30
CA LEU A 270 0.32 -13.55 15.92
C LEU A 270 0.40 -13.32 14.41
N SER A 271 -0.72 -13.42 13.70
CA SER A 271 -0.77 -13.07 12.28
C SER A 271 -1.75 -11.94 12.03
N LEU A 272 -1.32 -10.94 11.26
CA LEU A 272 -2.19 -9.95 10.63
C LEU A 272 -2.46 -10.41 9.21
N LEU A 273 -3.73 -10.59 8.87
CA LEU A 273 -4.20 -10.95 7.54
C LEU A 273 -5.05 -9.80 7.01
N VAL A 274 -4.67 -9.27 5.86
CA VAL A 274 -5.44 -8.28 5.09
C VAL A 274 -5.84 -8.91 3.77
N ALA A 275 -7.11 -8.78 3.41
CA ALA A 275 -7.67 -9.23 2.15
C ALA A 275 -8.47 -8.08 1.54
N ALA A 276 -8.09 -7.67 0.34
CA ALA A 276 -8.71 -6.54 -0.34
C ALA A 276 -8.60 -6.66 -1.87
N ASP A 277 -9.25 -5.74 -2.57
CA ASP A 277 -9.23 -5.59 -4.01
C ASP A 277 -8.78 -4.17 -4.42
N ASP A 278 -8.25 -4.05 -5.64
CA ASP A 278 -7.79 -2.79 -6.25
C ASP A 278 -8.65 -2.38 -7.46
#